data_AF-A0A9P7EYB6-F1
#
_entry.id   AF-A0A9P7EYB6-F1
#
_cell.length_a   1.000
_cell.length_b   1.000
_cell.length_c   1.000
_cell.angle_alpha   90.00
_cell.angle_beta   90.00
_cell.angle_gamma   90.00
#
_symmetry.space_group_name_H-M   'P 1'
#
loop_
_entity.id
_entity.type
_entity.pdbx_description
1 polymer ?
#
loop_
_entity_poly.entity_id
_entity_poly.type
_entity_poly.pdbx_seq_one_letter_code
_entity_poly.pdbx_strand_id
1 'polypeptide(L)'
;AKKNDESFWRWHCSVVPLVKKEPGKKPRKPQTCSRCQTIMYPGAENSPLNHKKGYCADGVKQVSKDGGDELPAWPQPRGIFSEGRIFHPHPFLSAVQRIY
;
A
#
# COMPACT_ATOMS: atom_id res chain seq x y z
N ALA A 1 -11.05 -38.30 56.51
CA ALA A 1 -11.78 -38.44 55.24
C ALA A 1 -11.21 -37.45 54.22
N LYS A 2 -10.56 -37.92 53.15
CA LYS A 2 -10.09 -37.02 52.08
C LYS A 2 -11.32 -36.59 51.29
N LYS A 3 -11.69 -35.31 51.35
CA LYS A 3 -12.80 -34.76 50.57
C LYS A 3 -12.40 -34.80 49.10
N ASN A 4 -13.11 -35.62 48.33
CA ASN A 4 -12.97 -35.71 46.89
C ASN A 4 -13.73 -34.51 46.29
N ASP A 5 -13.09 -33.34 46.32
CA ASP A 5 -13.69 -32.09 45.86
C ASP A 5 -13.23 -31.78 44.43
N GLU A 6 -14.20 -31.67 43.53
CA GLU A 6 -13.99 -31.35 42.12
C GLU A 6 -13.66 -29.87 41.87
N SER A 7 -13.67 -29.04 42.93
CA SER A 7 -13.42 -27.60 42.85
C SER A 7 -12.15 -27.24 42.07
N PHE A 8 -11.07 -27.99 42.23
CA PHE A 8 -9.83 -27.83 41.46
C PHE A 8 -10.06 -27.97 39.95
N TRP A 9 -10.74 -29.03 39.52
CA TRP A 9 -11.01 -29.30 38.11
C TRP A 9 -11.99 -28.31 37.50
N ARG A 10 -13.01 -27.88 38.26
CA ARG A 10 -14.01 -26.90 37.81
C ARG A 10 -13.40 -25.52 37.59
N TRP A 11 -12.52 -25.08 38.49
CA TRP A 11 -11.78 -23.83 38.31
C TRP A 11 -10.83 -23.91 37.11
N HIS A 12 -10.12 -25.02 36.94
CA HIS A 12 -9.20 -25.17 35.81
C HIS A 12 -9.93 -25.16 34.46
N CYS A 13 -11.08 -25.82 34.35
CA CYS A 13 -11.89 -25.83 33.14
C CYS A 13 -12.54 -24.48 32.82
N SER A 14 -12.77 -23.61 33.81
CA SER A 14 -13.37 -22.28 33.58
C SER A 14 -12.35 -21.23 33.14
N VAL A 15 -11.08 -21.38 33.51
CA VAL A 15 -10.00 -20.44 33.16
C VAL A 15 -9.47 -20.68 31.74
N VAL A 16 -9.62 -21.90 31.21
CA VAL A 16 -9.19 -22.24 29.84
C VAL A 16 -10.31 -21.93 28.86
N PRO A 17 -10.13 -21.00 27.91
CA PRO A 17 -11.14 -20.74 26.88
C PRO A 17 -11.35 -21.99 26.01
N LEU A 18 -12.50 -22.64 26.15
CA LEU A 18 -12.86 -23.85 25.39
C LEU A 18 -13.06 -23.58 23.90
N VAL A 19 -13.21 -22.30 23.53
CA VAL A 19 -13.35 -21.85 22.14
C VAL A 19 -12.11 -21.07 21.76
N LYS A 20 -11.39 -21.59 20.77
CA LYS A 20 -10.33 -20.85 20.07
C LYS A 20 -11.00 -19.62 19.46
N LYS A 21 -10.70 -18.42 19.96
CA LYS A 21 -11.09 -17.19 19.27
C LYS A 21 -10.46 -17.25 17.88
N GLU A 22 -11.28 -17.41 16.85
CA GLU A 22 -10.84 -17.28 15.47
C GLU A 22 -10.10 -15.94 15.35
N PRO A 23 -8.82 -15.93 14.95
CA PRO A 23 -8.14 -14.67 14.73
C PRO A 23 -8.91 -13.93 13.64
N GLY A 24 -9.47 -12.77 13.99
CA GLY A 24 -10.11 -11.88 13.02
C GLY A 24 -9.22 -11.73 11.79
N LYS A 25 -9.83 -11.59 10.61
CA LYS A 25 -9.11 -11.47 9.33
C LYS A 25 -7.95 -10.50 9.48
N LYS A 26 -6.72 -11.00 9.31
CA LYS A 26 -5.52 -10.16 9.38
C LYS A 26 -5.68 -9.01 8.40
N PRO A 27 -5.37 -7.76 8.79
CA PRO A 27 -5.43 -6.64 7.88
C PRO A 27 -4.52 -6.92 6.67
N ARG A 28 -5.00 -6.61 5.46
CA ARG A 28 -4.19 -6.74 4.25
C ARG A 28 -2.95 -5.85 4.38
N LYS A 29 -1.79 -6.36 3.97
CA LYS A 29 -0.56 -5.54 3.93
C LYS A 29 -0.80 -4.34 2.99
N PRO A 30 -0.46 -3.11 3.43
CA PRO A 30 -0.57 -1.94 2.57
C PRO A 30 0.29 -2.16 1.32
N GLN A 31 -0.25 -1.78 0.16
CA GLN A 31 0.45 -1.91 -1.11
C GLN A 31 1.44 -0.76 -1.25
N THR A 32 2.71 -1.08 -1.49
CA THR A 32 3.79 -0.10 -1.68
C THR A 32 4.17 0.03 -3.14
N CYS A 33 4.45 1.24 -3.58
CA CYS A 33 4.91 1.52 -4.94
C CYS A 33 6.40 1.16 -5.08
N SER A 34 6.76 0.33 -6.06
CA SER A 34 8.18 -0.02 -6.32
C SER A 34 9.03 1.19 -6.75
N ARG A 35 8.41 2.20 -7.36
CA ARG A 35 9.09 3.36 -7.94
C ARG A 35 9.38 4.47 -6.91
N CYS A 36 8.40 4.86 -6.10
CA CYS A 36 8.56 5.90 -5.07
C CYS A 36 8.66 5.37 -3.63
N GLN A 37 8.51 4.06 -3.43
CA GLN A 37 8.54 3.39 -2.12
C GLN A 37 7.46 3.87 -1.12
N THR A 38 6.41 4.55 -1.57
CA THR A 38 5.30 5.01 -0.73
C THR A 38 4.09 4.07 -0.77
N ILE A 39 3.20 4.17 0.23
CA ILE A 39 1.90 3.49 0.22
C ILE A 39 1.06 4.01 -0.96
N MET A 40 0.51 3.09 -1.75
CA MET A 40 -0.22 3.42 -2.97
C MET A 40 -1.63 3.97 -2.71
N TYR A 41 -2.32 3.47 -1.69
CA TYR A 41 -3.73 3.80 -1.43
C TYR A 41 -3.93 4.26 0.02
N PRO A 42 -3.34 5.40 0.43
CA PRO A 42 -3.45 5.89 1.81
C PRO A 42 -4.81 6.56 2.12
N GLY A 43 -5.56 7.00 1.09
CA GLY A 43 -6.85 7.66 1.25
C GLY A 43 -8.05 6.76 0.95
N ALA A 44 -9.25 7.30 1.16
CA ALA A 44 -10.50 6.68 0.73
C ALA A 44 -10.55 6.46 -0.78
N GLU A 45 -11.57 5.74 -1.26
CA GLU A 45 -11.80 5.53 -2.68
C GLU A 45 -11.83 6.88 -3.43
N ASN A 46 -11.16 6.94 -4.59
CA ASN A 46 -10.98 8.16 -5.40
C ASN A 46 -10.21 9.32 -4.75
N SER A 47 -9.54 9.11 -3.60
CA SER A 47 -8.69 10.15 -3.02
C SER A 47 -7.55 10.56 -3.97
N PRO A 48 -7.24 11.86 -4.12
CA PRO A 48 -6.11 12.33 -4.92
C PRO A 48 -4.75 11.90 -4.35
N LEU A 49 -4.71 11.39 -3.12
CA LEU A 49 -3.52 10.81 -2.50
C LEU A 49 -3.22 9.39 -3.03
N ASN A 50 -4.20 8.75 -3.66
CA ASN A 50 -4.06 7.40 -4.17
C ASN A 50 -3.33 7.40 -5.51
N HIS A 51 -2.45 6.43 -5.68
CA HIS A 51 -1.83 6.13 -6.96
C HIS A 51 -2.90 5.64 -7.94
N LYS A 52 -2.80 6.05 -9.20
CA LYS A 52 -3.58 5.44 -10.27
C LYS A 52 -3.09 4.01 -10.47
N LYS A 53 -3.99 3.06 -10.71
CA LYS A 53 -3.65 1.64 -10.91
C LYS A 53 -2.60 1.49 -12.02
N GLY A 54 -1.42 0.97 -11.65
CA GLY A 54 -0.28 0.75 -12.54
C GLY A 54 0.64 1.95 -12.75
N TYR A 55 0.42 3.06 -12.04
CA TYR A 55 1.22 4.29 -12.15
C TYR A 55 1.71 4.77 -10.77
N CYS A 56 2.87 5.41 -10.76
CA CYS A 56 3.45 6.08 -9.61
C CYS A 56 2.84 7.49 -9.42
N ALA A 57 3.09 8.12 -8.26
CA ALA A 57 2.62 9.47 -7.95
C ALA A 57 3.15 10.56 -8.91
N ASP A 58 4.26 10.31 -9.60
CA ASP A 58 4.82 11.16 -10.66
C ASP A 58 4.20 10.89 -12.05
N GLY A 59 3.24 9.97 -12.14
CA GLY A 59 2.54 9.61 -13.37
C GLY A 59 3.26 8.55 -14.21
N VAL A 60 4.41 8.03 -13.79
CA VAL A 60 5.14 7.03 -14.57
C VAL A 60 4.58 5.63 -14.31
N LYS A 61 4.50 4.78 -15.34
CA LYS A 61 4.08 3.37 -15.17
C LYS A 61 5.02 2.64 -14.20
N GLN A 62 4.47 1.82 -13.30
CA GLN A 62 5.27 1.05 -12.34
C GLN A 62 5.97 -0.16 -12.98
N VAL A 63 5.40 -0.71 -14.04
CA VAL A 63 5.96 -1.85 -14.79
C VAL A 63 5.69 -1.61 -16.27
N SER A 64 6.74 -1.60 -17.10
CA SER A 64 6.61 -1.65 -18.55
C SER A 64 6.04 -3.02 -18.92
N LYS A 65 4.86 -3.05 -19.57
CA LYS A 65 4.18 -4.30 -19.94
C LYS A 65 5.03 -5.18 -20.86
N ASP A 66 6.00 -4.57 -21.57
CA ASP A 66 6.82 -5.21 -22.59
C ASP A 66 8.34 -5.16 -22.28
N GLY A 67 8.74 -4.90 -21.03
CA GLY A 67 10.13 -5.03 -20.57
C GLY A 67 11.20 -4.14 -21.24
N GLY A 68 10.85 -3.34 -22.25
CA GLY A 68 11.80 -2.61 -23.10
C GLY A 68 11.80 -1.10 -22.99
N ASP A 69 10.82 -0.48 -22.32
CA ASP A 69 10.81 0.98 -22.15
C ASP A 69 11.61 1.35 -20.90
N GLU A 70 12.80 1.94 -21.11
CA GLU A 70 13.56 2.59 -20.05
C GLU A 70 12.68 3.65 -19.40
N LEU A 71 12.30 3.41 -18.14
CA LEU A 71 11.46 4.35 -17.40
C LEU A 71 12.32 5.56 -16.99
N PRO A 72 11.79 6.80 -17.08
CA PRO A 72 12.53 7.99 -16.66
C PRO A 72 12.94 7.89 -15.19
N ALA A 73 14.04 8.54 -14.80
CA ALA A 73 14.49 8.54 -13.40
C ALA A 73 13.43 9.12 -12.42
N TRP A 74 13.48 8.70 -11.16
CA TRP A 74 12.70 9.31 -10.08
C TRP A 74 13.47 10.51 -9.48
N PRO A 75 12.86 11.70 -9.23
CA PRO A 75 11.49 12.08 -9.55
C PRO A 75 11.39 12.57 -10.97
N GLN A 76 10.24 12.29 -11.59
CA GLN A 76 9.80 13.23 -12.61
C GLN A 76 9.19 14.48 -11.95
N PRO A 77 9.52 15.70 -12.42
CA PRO A 77 8.87 16.92 -11.96
C PRO A 77 7.34 16.81 -12.04
N ARG A 78 6.66 17.21 -10.96
CA ARG A 78 5.21 17.15 -10.87
C ARG A 78 4.58 17.99 -11.98
N GLY A 79 3.52 17.46 -12.59
CA GLY A 79 2.75 18.16 -13.62
C GLY A 79 3.25 17.95 -15.04
N ILE A 80 4.38 17.26 -15.28
CA ILE A 80 4.77 16.87 -16.64
C ILE A 80 3.83 15.81 -17.20
N PHE A 81 3.39 14.86 -16.37
CA PHE A 81 2.31 13.96 -16.73
C PHE A 81 1.12 14.17 -15.79
N SER A 82 -0.09 14.24 -16.35
CA SER A 82 -1.31 14.04 -15.56
C SER A 82 -1.89 12.66 -15.82
N GLU A 83 -2.35 12.05 -14.72
CA GLU A 83 -2.91 10.70 -14.69
C GLU A 83 -2.07 9.60 -15.37
N GLY A 84 -0.77 9.86 -15.52
CA GLY A 84 0.20 9.02 -16.22
C GLY A 84 -0.06 8.76 -17.70
N ARG A 85 -0.94 9.53 -18.34
CA ARG A 85 -1.30 9.34 -19.76
C ARG A 85 -1.20 10.61 -20.59
N ILE A 86 -1.30 11.77 -19.95
CA ILE A 86 -1.33 13.05 -20.64
C ILE A 86 -0.01 13.75 -20.37
N PHE A 87 0.78 13.96 -21.42
CA PHE A 87 2.01 14.74 -21.35
C PHE A 87 1.69 16.23 -21.46
N HIS A 88 2.29 17.05 -20.60
CA HIS A 88 2.15 18.50 -20.58
C HIS A 88 3.46 19.14 -21.05
N PRO A 89 3.54 19.62 -22.31
CA PRO A 89 4.77 20.16 -22.87
C PRO A 89 5.28 21.39 -22.12
N HIS A 90 4.38 22.25 -21.63
CA HIS A 90 4.77 23.50 -20.99
C HIS A 90 5.47 23.29 -19.62
N PRO A 91 4.94 22.49 -18.69
CA PRO A 91 5.67 22.04 -17.50
C PRO A 91 6.99 21.33 -17.81
N PHE A 92 7.04 20.52 -18.89
CA PHE A 92 8.26 19.85 -19.31
C PHE A 92 9.36 20.85 -19.73
N LEU A 93 9.03 21.77 -20.64
CA LEU A 93 9.97 22.78 -21.13
C LEU A 93 10.45 23.68 -19.99
N SER A 94 9.56 24.06 -19.08
CA SER A 94 9.92 24.84 -17.89
C SER A 94 10.87 24.07 -16.97
N ALA A 95 10.67 22.75 -16.82
CA ALA A 95 11.58 21.91 -16.03
C ALA A 95 12.95 21.76 -16.70
N VAL A 96 13.01 21.60 -18.03
CA VAL A 96 14.26 21.52 -18.80
C VAL A 96 15.06 22.82 -18.68
N GLN A 97 14.43 23.98 -18.87
CA GLN A 97 15.06 25.31 -18.72
C GLN A 97 15.61 25.60 -17.31
N ARG A 98 15.13 24.88 -16.29
CA ARG A 98 15.62 25.04 -14.92
C ARG A 98 16.83 24.14 -14.63
N ILE A 99 16.97 23.05 -15.37
CA ILE A 99 18.02 22.04 -15.16
C ILE A 99 19.23 22.31 -16.06
N TYR A 100 18.99 22.85 -17.26
CA TYR A 100 19.99 23.26 -18.25
C TYR A 100 19.97 24.78 -18.40
#